data_AF-A0A382ZQC1-F1
#
_entry.id   AF-A0A382ZQC1-F1
#
_cell.length_a   1.000
_cell.length_b   1.000
_cell.length_c   1.000
_cell.angle_alpha   90.00
_cell.angle_beta   90.00
_cell.angle_gamma   90.00
#
_symmetry.space_group_name_H-M   'P 1'
#
loop_
_entity.id
_entity.type
_entity.pdbx_description
1 polymer ?
#
loop_
_entity_poly.entity_id
_entity_poly.type
_entity_poly.pdbx_seq_one_letter_code
_entity_poly.pdbx_strand_id
1 'polypeptide(L)'
;MELTAAIQGLAALKRSCDVTVYTDSEYLRRGISEWLELWKKNDWRTAGKRPVKNADLWQELATLAAKHNVEWLWVKAHSGNPGNERADQLANIGAEENL
;
A
#
# COMPACT_ATOMS: atom_id res chain seq x y z
N MET A 1 6.10 -6.62 -0.46
CA MET A 1 5.21 -6.95 -1.59
C MET A 1 3.93 -6.12 -1.54
N GLU A 2 3.21 -6.09 -0.42
CA GLU A 2 1.93 -5.36 -0.29
C GLU A 2 2.02 -3.86 -0.66
N LEU A 3 3.03 -3.13 -0.17
CA LEU A 3 3.28 -1.73 -0.55
C LEU A 3 3.51 -1.59 -2.06
N THR A 4 4.34 -2.46 -2.62
CA THR A 4 4.66 -2.48 -4.06
C THR A 4 3.41 -2.72 -4.89
N ALA A 5 2.51 -3.63 -4.47
CA ALA A 5 1.25 -3.88 -5.16
C ALA A 5 0.37 -2.61 -5.20
N ALA A 6 0.21 -1.91 -4.06
CA ALA A 6 -0.53 -0.66 -4.01
C ALA A 6 0.11 0.45 -4.86
N ILE A 7 1.44 0.58 -4.83
CA ILE A 7 2.20 1.53 -5.64
C ILE A 7 1.97 1.26 -7.13
N GLN A 8 2.14 0.02 -7.59
CA GLN A 8 1.99 -0.31 -9.00
C GLN A 8 0.55 -0.12 -9.49
N GLY A 9 -0.44 -0.46 -8.65
CA GLY A 9 -1.85 -0.21 -8.96
C GLY A 9 -2.16 1.27 -9.16
N LEU A 10 -1.65 2.15 -8.30
CA LEU A 10 -1.83 3.60 -8.44
C LEU A 10 -0.98 4.18 -9.59
N ALA A 11 0.26 3.73 -9.77
CA ALA A 11 1.17 4.20 -10.83
C ALA A 11 0.64 3.90 -12.25
N ALA A 12 -0.15 2.84 -12.41
CA ALA A 12 -0.79 2.50 -13.68
C ALA A 12 -1.85 3.52 -14.12
N LEU A 13 -2.36 4.35 -13.20
CA LEU A 13 -3.39 5.35 -13.50
C LEU A 13 -2.77 6.59 -14.17
N LYS A 14 -3.19 6.86 -15.41
CA LYS A 14 -2.62 7.93 -16.25
C LYS A 14 -3.21 9.33 -16.00
N ARG A 15 -4.22 9.43 -15.12
CA ARG A 15 -4.93 10.66 -14.77
C ARG A 15 -5.44 10.58 -13.33
N SER A 16 -5.83 11.72 -12.77
CA SER A 16 -6.50 11.74 -11.46
C SER A 16 -7.83 10.96 -11.54
N CYS A 17 -8.08 10.14 -10.52
CA CYS A 17 -9.20 9.20 -10.45
C CYS A 17 -9.69 9.13 -9.01
N ASP A 18 -10.96 8.78 -8.83
CA ASP A 18 -11.47 8.22 -7.59
C ASP A 18 -11.11 6.74 -7.54
N VAL A 19 -10.42 6.30 -6.49
CA VAL A 19 -9.86 4.96 -6.38
C VAL A 19 -10.23 4.36 -5.03
N THR A 20 -10.84 3.19 -5.04
CA THR A 20 -11.01 2.39 -3.82
C THR A 20 -9.99 1.26 -3.83
N VAL A 21 -9.08 1.27 -2.86
CA VAL A 21 -8.07 0.22 -2.67
C VAL A 21 -8.53 -0.74 -1.59
N TYR A 22 -8.76 -1.99 -1.96
CA TYR A 22 -9.02 -3.09 -1.04
C TYR A 22 -7.70 -3.74 -0.64
N THR A 23 -7.51 -3.95 0.66
CA THR A 23 -6.34 -4.66 1.18
C THR A 23 -6.68 -5.43 2.44
N ASP A 24 -6.12 -6.61 2.60
CA ASP A 24 -6.11 -7.35 3.86
C ASP A 24 -4.83 -7.16 4.68
N SER A 25 -3.87 -6.41 4.14
CA SER A 25 -2.63 -6.06 4.82
C SER A 25 -2.90 -5.15 6.01
N GLU A 26 -2.72 -5.70 7.21
CA GLU A 26 -2.72 -4.92 8.44
C GLU A 26 -1.58 -3.90 8.44
N TYR A 27 -0.45 -4.19 7.80
CA TYR A 27 0.69 -3.27 7.72
C TYR A 27 0.37 -2.04 6.87
N LEU A 28 -0.25 -2.23 5.70
CA LEU A 28 -0.69 -1.14 4.83
C LEU A 28 -1.83 -0.36 5.50
N ARG A 29 -2.82 -1.05 6.07
CA ARG A 29 -3.94 -0.42 6.80
C ARG A 29 -3.42 0.52 7.88
N ARG A 30 -2.62 0.01 8.81
CA ARG A 30 -2.10 0.79 9.94
C ARG A 30 -1.14 1.88 9.48
N GLY A 31 -0.33 1.61 8.46
CA GLY A 31 0.57 2.61 7.92
C GLY A 31 -0.17 3.81 7.34
N ILE A 32 -1.22 3.58 6.53
CA ILE A 32 -2.05 4.65 5.99
C ILE A 32 -2.83 5.37 7.09
N SER A 33 -3.48 4.64 8.00
CA SER A 33 -4.43 5.24 8.96
C SER A 33 -3.78 5.84 10.21
N GLU A 34 -2.66 5.29 10.69
CA GLU A 34 -2.06 5.67 11.97
C GLU A 34 -0.70 6.38 11.82
N TRP A 35 0.11 6.01 10.82
CA TRP A 35 1.53 6.36 10.84
C TRP A 35 1.96 7.35 9.77
N LEU A 36 1.34 7.33 8.58
CA LEU A 36 1.80 8.06 7.40
C LEU A 36 1.96 9.55 7.68
N GLU A 37 0.96 10.17 8.30
CA GLU A 37 0.96 11.60 8.61
C GLU A 37 2.02 11.96 9.66
N LEU A 38 2.27 11.08 10.63
CA LEU A 38 3.34 11.28 11.61
C LEU A 38 4.73 11.16 10.96
N TRP A 39 4.91 10.17 10.08
CA TRP A 39 6.17 9.97 9.37
C TRP A 39 6.48 11.14 8.43
N LYS A 40 5.49 11.66 7.70
CA LYS A 40 5.66 12.86 6.86
C LYS A 40 6.08 14.08 7.67
N LYS A 41 5.52 14.26 8.87
CA LYS A 41 5.90 15.36 9.78
C LYS A 41 7.29 15.19 10.38
N ASN A 42 7.73 13.95 10.59
CA ASN A 42 9.02 13.63 11.22
C ASN A 42 10.12 13.26 10.23
N ASP A 43 10.06 13.76 8.99
CA ASP A 43 11.08 13.53 7.95
C ASP A 43 11.37 12.02 7.76
N TRP A 44 10.31 11.21 7.78
CA TRP A 44 10.36 9.75 7.61
C TRP A 44 11.26 9.03 8.62
N ARG A 45 11.30 9.54 9.85
CA ARG A 45 12.03 8.94 10.98
C ARG A 45 11.08 8.45 12.07
N THR A 46 11.50 7.36 12.68
CA THR A 46 10.89 6.81 13.91
C THR A 46 11.22 7.69 15.12
N ALA A 47 10.53 7.48 16.24
CA ALA A 47 10.83 8.17 17.50
C ALA A 47 12.30 7.98 17.96
N GLY A 48 12.93 6.86 17.60
CA GLY A 48 14.34 6.60 17.82
C GLY A 48 15.30 7.30 16.84
N LYS A 49 14.82 8.26 16.04
CA LYS A 49 15.56 9.00 14.98
C LYS A 49 16.12 8.13 13.83
N ARG A 50 15.73 6.86 13.77
CA ARG A 50 16.10 5.94 12.68
C ARG A 50 15.12 6.09 11.52
N PRO A 51 15.57 5.89 10.27
CA PRO A 51 14.67 5.83 9.13
C PRO A 51 13.53 4.83 9.35
N VAL A 52 12.33 5.19 8.90
CA VAL A 52 11.18 4.27 8.88
C VAL A 52 11.51 3.09 7.96
N LYS A 53 11.09 1.88 8.35
CA LYS A 53 11.24 0.71 7.49
C LYS A 53 10.45 0.92 6.19
N ASN A 54 11.09 0.69 5.04
CA ASN A 54 10.52 0.93 3.71
C ASN A 54 10.12 2.39 3.46
N ALA A 55 10.85 3.36 4.04
CA ALA A 55 10.55 4.78 3.91
C ALA A 55 10.48 5.25 2.45
N ASP A 56 11.30 4.67 1.57
CA ASP A 56 11.30 4.87 0.13
C ASP A 56 9.94 4.50 -0.49
N LEU A 57 9.44 3.29 -0.23
CA LEU A 57 8.15 2.83 -0.74
C LEU A 57 6.98 3.65 -0.18
N TRP A 58 7.03 4.00 1.11
CA TRP A 58 5.98 4.83 1.71
C TRP A 58 5.94 6.24 1.13
N GLN A 59 7.10 6.84 0.81
CA GLN A 59 7.18 8.14 0.15
C GLN A 59 6.61 8.11 -1.26
N GLU A 60 6.94 7.06 -2.02
CA GLU A 60 6.39 6.85 -3.35
C GLU A 60 4.88 6.63 -3.31
N LEU A 61 4.41 5.76 -2.42
CA LEU A 61 2.99 5.51 -2.22
C LEU A 61 2.22 6.79 -1.84
N ALA A 62 2.76 7.59 -0.90
CA ALA A 62 2.15 8.85 -0.51
C ALA A 62 2.06 9.84 -1.67
N THR A 63 3.11 9.89 -2.50
CA THR A 63 3.18 10.77 -3.68
C THR A 63 2.16 10.36 -4.74
N LEU A 64 2.03 9.06 -5.01
CA LEU A 64 1.04 8.54 -5.96
C LEU A 64 -0.38 8.71 -5.43
N ALA A 65 -0.64 8.34 -4.17
CA ALA A 65 -1.94 8.48 -3.56
C ALA A 65 -2.44 9.94 -3.57
N ALA A 66 -1.55 10.92 -3.38
CA ALA A 66 -1.90 12.34 -3.43
C ALA A 66 -2.36 12.83 -4.82
N LYS A 67 -2.11 12.08 -5.90
CA LYS A 67 -2.60 12.42 -7.26
C LYS A 67 -4.05 11.97 -7.49
N HIS A 68 -4.60 11.15 -6.61
CA HIS A 68 -5.91 10.52 -6.73
C HIS A 68 -6.75 10.82 -5.48
N ASN A 69 -8.06 10.64 -5.58
CA ASN A 69 -8.92 10.59 -4.42
C ASN A 69 -9.03 9.13 -3.97
N VAL A 70 -8.18 8.72 -3.02
CA VAL A 70 -8.04 7.32 -2.63
C VAL A 70 -8.82 7.02 -1.35
N GLU A 71 -9.76 6.09 -1.45
CA GLU A 71 -10.40 5.44 -0.32
C GLU A 71 -9.72 4.11 -0.03
N TRP A 72 -9.36 3.88 1.24
CA TRP A 72 -8.70 2.65 1.68
C TRP A 72 -9.68 1.79 2.45
N LEU A 73 -10.01 0.62 1.91
CA LEU A 73 -10.90 -0.34 2.55
C LEU A 73 -10.13 -1.57 3.00
N TRP A 74 -10.14 -1.80 4.31
CA TRP A 74 -9.59 -3.02 4.87
C TRP A 74 -10.62 -4.14 4.79
N VAL A 75 -10.20 -5.27 4.23
CA VAL A 75 -10.99 -6.49 4.16
C VAL A 75 -10.31 -7.59 4.96
N LYS A 76 -11.09 -8.50 5.53
CA LYS A 76 -10.51 -9.66 6.18
C LYS A 76 -10.00 -10.62 5.10
N ALA A 77 -8.78 -11.13 5.25
CA ALA A 77 -8.23 -12.14 4.35
C ALA A 77 -9.20 -13.33 4.19
N HIS A 78 -9.28 -13.87 2.97
CA HIS A 78 -10.13 -15.02 2.59
C HIS A 78 -11.63 -14.85 2.89
N SER A 79 -12.15 -13.62 2.86
CA SER A 79 -13.58 -13.36 3.09
C SER A 79 -14.45 -13.41 1.82
N GLY A 80 -14.00 -14.06 0.74
CA GLY A 80 -14.78 -14.17 -0.50
C GLY A 80 -14.75 -12.93 -1.40
N ASN A 81 -13.72 -12.08 -1.31
CA ASN A 81 -13.55 -10.93 -2.23
C ASN A 81 -12.81 -11.40 -3.49
N PRO A 82 -13.47 -11.52 -4.66
CA PRO A 82 -12.85 -12.11 -5.84
C PRO A 82 -11.61 -11.34 -6.34
N GLY A 83 -11.58 -10.02 -6.14
CA GLY A 83 -10.44 -9.18 -6.51
C GLY A 83 -9.23 -9.43 -5.61
N ASN A 84 -9.45 -9.54 -4.29
CA ASN A 84 -8.38 -9.84 -3.33
C ASN A 84 -7.83 -11.25 -3.54
N GLU A 85 -8.70 -12.24 -3.70
CA GLU A 85 -8.30 -13.62 -3.96
C GLU A 85 -7.49 -13.75 -5.26
N ARG A 86 -7.86 -12.98 -6.29
CA ARG A 86 -7.10 -12.95 -7.53
C ARG A 86 -5.73 -12.28 -7.35
N ALA A 87 -5.65 -11.20 -6.58
CA ALA A 87 -4.39 -10.53 -6.27
C ALA A 87 -3.45 -11.45 -5.47
N ASP A 88 -3.97 -12.20 -4.48
CA ASP A 88 -3.20 -13.19 -3.70
C ASP A 88 -2.63 -14.30 -4.59
N GLN A 89 -3.45 -14.83 -5.50
CA GLN A 89 -3.00 -15.83 -6.48
C GLN A 89 -1.85 -15.31 -7.35
N LEU A 90 -1.98 -14.08 -7.87
CA LEU A 90 -0.94 -13.47 -8.70
C LEU A 90 0.34 -13.20 -7.92
N ALA A 91 0.22 -12.79 -6.65
CA ALA A 91 1.37 -12.59 -5.78
C ALA A 91 2.10 -13.92 -5.48
N ASN A 92 1.37 -15.01 -5.25
CA ASN A 92 1.94 -16.33 -5.01
C ASN A 92 2.67 -16.88 -6.25
N ILE A 93 2.07 -16.75 -7.44
CA ILE A 93 2.73 -17.12 -8.70
C ILE A 93 4.05 -16.35 -8.86
N GLY A 94 4.03 -15.03 -8.64
CA GLY A 94 5.23 -14.21 -8.74
C GLY A 94 6.30 -14.52 -7.68
N ALA A 95 5.91 -15.07 -6.51
CA ALA A 95 6.86 -15.52 -5.50
C ALA A 95 7.50 -16.87 -5.86
N GLU A 96 6.73 -17.79 -6.46
CA GLU A 96 7.19 -19.10 -6.91
C GLU A 96 8.10 -19.02 -8.14
N GLU A 97 7.83 -18.12 -9.09
CA GLU A 97 8.67 -17.94 -10.30
C GLU A 97 10.04 -17.32 -10.03
N ASN A 98 10.29 -16.79 -8.82
CA ASN A 98 11.55 -16.19 -8.41
C ASN A 98 12.41 -17.10 -7.50
N LEU A 99 12.08 -18.39 -7.42
CA LEU A 99 12.86 -19.45 -6.76
C LEU A 99 13.54 -20.36 -7.79
#